data_AF-A0A7R9BSQ8-F1
#
_entry.id   AF-A0A7R9BSQ8-F1
#
_cell.length_a   1.000
_cell.length_b   1.000
_cell.length_c   1.000
_cell.angle_alpha   90.00
_cell.angle_beta   90.00
_cell.angle_gamma   90.00
#
_symmetry.space_group_name_H-M   'P 1'
#
loop_
_entity.id
_entity.type
_entity.pdbx_description
1 polymer ?
#
loop_
_entity_poly.entity_id
_entity_poly.type
_entity_poly.pdbx_seq_one_letter_code
_entity_poly.pdbx_strand_id
1 'polypeptide(L)'
;MAEKDSSLLKQMKTLKDTQDDIQGMSTWCLSKGLSIAPKIISTWSRAFKEAEKGSHRVSLFYLANDIVQHAKRRKIKEFVEGWNKVLVFAMPLVRTDPEVCRKVKRVLNIWKEREIYEANFIRSLEDIIDQKSESEPIDFEESVKTYRFSEFATQCAKVVSSSERTERAKKAFEATKLNFSKVLEMREKFKEYKPGDPRITEFYASVSALREYCSSLKSEREDKLRMIRIAEIGNYFYSRTRREAKVVTKAYKNFENRLKDIHEKVMECEGTLPSPVPSPEPNAPSPVDSEPEEVPVKSVIASKFGGNGMLSSVVSVVQKEPYSSRRSV
;
A
#
# COMPACT_ATOMS: atom_id res chain seq x y z
N MET A 1 30.53 -27.41 -2.26
CA MET A 1 30.01 -26.44 -3.25
C MET A 1 29.53 -25.13 -2.62
N ALA A 2 28.94 -25.12 -1.41
CA ALA A 2 28.43 -23.93 -0.73
C ALA A 2 29.48 -22.83 -0.38
N GLU A 3 30.72 -23.21 -0.08
CA GLU A 3 31.77 -22.25 0.33
C GLU A 3 32.21 -21.31 -0.80
N LYS A 4 32.14 -21.78 -2.06
CA LYS A 4 32.46 -20.96 -3.26
C LYS A 4 31.27 -20.08 -3.70
N ASP A 5 30.04 -20.42 -3.32
CA ASP A 5 28.84 -19.61 -3.62
C ASP A 5 28.82 -18.32 -2.79
N SER A 6 29.37 -18.39 -1.57
CA SER A 6 29.53 -17.25 -0.67
C SER A 6 30.56 -16.24 -1.20
N SER A 7 31.64 -16.73 -1.82
CA SER A 7 32.73 -15.88 -2.34
C SER A 7 32.26 -14.97 -3.50
N LEU A 8 31.59 -15.52 -4.51
CA LEU A 8 31.12 -14.74 -5.67
C LEU A 8 30.06 -13.71 -5.28
N LEU A 9 29.10 -14.09 -4.43
CA LEU A 9 28.09 -13.15 -3.94
C LEU A 9 28.74 -12.02 -3.15
N LYS A 10 29.67 -12.33 -2.25
CA LYS A 10 30.39 -11.33 -1.47
C LYS A 10 31.13 -10.34 -2.37
N GLN A 11 31.83 -10.86 -3.39
CA GLN A 11 32.52 -10.02 -4.37
C GLN A 11 31.56 -9.11 -5.15
N MET A 12 30.42 -9.63 -5.61
CA MET A 12 29.40 -8.82 -6.30
C MET A 12 28.79 -7.75 -5.39
N LYS A 13 28.54 -8.05 -4.10
CA LYS A 13 28.04 -7.09 -3.10
C LYS A 13 29.04 -5.98 -2.77
N THR A 14 30.33 -6.23 -2.91
CA THR A 14 31.39 -5.25 -2.67
C THR A 14 31.89 -4.57 -3.94
N LEU A 15 31.25 -4.84 -5.09
CA LEU A 15 31.62 -4.27 -6.38
C LEU A 15 31.52 -2.74 -6.35
N LYS A 16 32.58 -2.06 -6.78
CA LYS A 16 32.62 -0.60 -6.90
C LYS A 16 32.36 -0.16 -8.33
N ASP A 17 31.95 1.09 -8.49
CA ASP A 17 31.75 1.75 -9.77
C ASP A 17 33.08 2.22 -10.38
N THR A 18 34.03 1.30 -10.55
CA THR A 18 35.34 1.58 -11.19
C THR A 18 35.54 0.67 -12.38
N GLN A 19 36.22 1.19 -13.40
CA GLN A 19 36.48 0.42 -14.62
C GLN A 19 37.26 -0.87 -14.32
N ASP A 20 38.28 -0.79 -13.47
CA ASP A 20 39.13 -1.93 -13.12
C ASP A 20 38.37 -3.03 -12.36
N ASP A 21 37.52 -2.66 -11.39
CA ASP A 21 36.73 -3.64 -10.64
C ASP A 21 35.71 -4.34 -11.55
N ILE A 22 35.03 -3.57 -12.40
CA ILE A 22 34.01 -4.08 -13.33
C ILE A 22 34.66 -4.99 -14.38
N GLN A 23 35.73 -4.54 -15.04
CA GLN A 23 36.43 -5.32 -16.07
C GLN A 23 37.11 -6.56 -15.49
N GLY A 24 37.73 -6.44 -14.30
CA GLY A 24 38.34 -7.57 -13.61
C GLY A 24 37.31 -8.66 -13.29
N MET A 25 36.15 -8.26 -12.74
CA MET A 25 35.05 -9.19 -12.44
C MET A 25 34.46 -9.81 -13.71
N SER A 26 34.24 -9.00 -14.75
CA SER A 26 33.72 -9.46 -16.05
C SER A 26 34.66 -10.47 -16.71
N THR A 27 35.95 -10.18 -16.74
CA THR A 27 36.99 -11.07 -17.28
C THR A 27 37.03 -12.39 -16.51
N TRP A 28 36.99 -12.33 -15.18
CA TRP A 28 36.92 -13.53 -14.34
C TRP A 28 35.67 -14.36 -14.67
N CYS A 29 34.48 -13.74 -14.75
CA CYS A 29 33.23 -14.40 -15.12
C CYS A 29 33.33 -15.12 -16.47
N LEU A 30 33.92 -14.47 -17.46
CA LEU A 30 34.07 -14.98 -18.83
C LEU A 30 35.20 -16.00 -18.99
N SER A 31 36.18 -16.03 -18.07
CA SER A 31 37.30 -16.99 -18.07
C SER A 31 36.91 -18.38 -17.53
N LYS A 32 35.89 -18.44 -16.66
CA LYS A 32 35.47 -19.68 -15.98
C LYS A 32 34.59 -20.60 -16.84
N GLY A 33 34.27 -20.21 -18.07
CA GLY A 33 33.58 -21.03 -19.07
C GLY A 33 32.05 -21.04 -18.95
N LEU A 34 31.39 -21.74 -19.88
CA LEU A 34 29.92 -21.76 -20.03
C LEU A 34 29.19 -22.45 -18.87
N SER A 35 29.82 -23.43 -18.23
CA SER A 35 29.20 -24.24 -17.17
C SER A 35 28.84 -23.43 -15.92
N ILE A 36 29.51 -22.29 -15.69
CA ILE A 36 29.24 -21.41 -14.55
C ILE A 36 28.30 -20.24 -14.91
N ALA A 37 27.97 -20.04 -16.19
CA ALA A 37 27.15 -18.92 -16.64
C ALA A 37 25.79 -18.83 -15.90
N PRO A 38 25.02 -19.93 -15.73
CA PRO A 38 23.76 -19.88 -15.00
C PRO A 38 23.93 -19.45 -13.54
N LYS A 39 25.05 -19.84 -12.92
CA LYS A 39 25.39 -19.52 -11.53
C LYS A 39 25.81 -18.05 -11.37
N ILE A 40 26.57 -17.51 -12.32
CA ILE A 40 26.92 -16.07 -12.33
C ILE A 40 25.66 -15.24 -12.45
N ILE A 41 24.79 -15.59 -13.40
CA ILE A 41 23.53 -14.88 -13.67
C ILE A 41 22.60 -14.93 -12.45
N SER A 42 22.44 -16.09 -11.80
CA SER A 42 21.61 -16.21 -10.59
C SER A 42 22.20 -15.47 -9.39
N THR A 43 23.53 -15.50 -9.22
CA THR A 43 24.22 -14.77 -8.14
C THR A 43 24.12 -13.26 -8.34
N TRP A 44 24.27 -12.79 -9.58
CA TRP A 44 24.05 -11.39 -9.93
C TRP A 44 22.62 -10.97 -9.65
N SER A 45 21.64 -11.77 -10.05
CA SER A 45 20.22 -11.45 -9.82
C SER A 45 19.92 -11.31 -8.33
N ARG A 46 20.49 -12.20 -7.49
CA ARG A 46 20.41 -12.08 -6.03
C ARG A 46 21.09 -10.81 -5.52
N ALA A 47 22.33 -10.52 -5.94
CA ALA A 47 23.05 -9.32 -5.53
C ALA A 47 22.30 -8.03 -5.92
N PHE A 48 21.74 -7.99 -7.12
CA PHE A 48 20.98 -6.86 -7.63
C PHE A 48 19.69 -6.63 -6.85
N LYS A 49 18.99 -7.71 -6.46
CA LYS A 49 17.79 -7.65 -5.63
C LYS A 49 18.10 -7.16 -4.21
N GLU A 50 19.21 -7.61 -3.63
CA GLU A 50 19.63 -7.25 -2.28
C GLU A 50 20.33 -5.88 -2.20
N ALA A 51 20.68 -5.26 -3.34
CA ALA A 51 21.27 -3.95 -3.39
C ALA A 51 20.30 -2.87 -2.90
N GLU A 52 20.61 -2.26 -1.75
CA GLU A 52 19.80 -1.17 -1.16
C GLU A 52 20.02 0.17 -1.89
N LYS A 53 21.26 0.44 -2.31
CA LYS A 53 21.66 1.72 -2.92
C LYS A 53 21.52 1.67 -4.44
N GLY A 54 20.92 2.71 -5.01
CA GLY A 54 20.81 2.90 -6.46
C GLY A 54 22.18 2.89 -7.17
N SER A 55 23.19 3.52 -6.58
CA SER A 55 24.56 3.52 -7.11
C SER A 55 25.15 2.11 -7.26
N HIS A 56 24.90 1.20 -6.30
CA HIS A 56 25.39 -0.17 -6.39
C HIS A 56 24.63 -0.98 -7.46
N ARG A 57 23.32 -0.74 -7.63
CA ARG A 57 22.54 -1.31 -8.76
C ARG A 57 23.13 -0.88 -10.09
N VAL A 58 23.56 0.38 -10.24
CA VAL A 58 24.26 0.86 -11.45
C VAL A 58 25.55 0.07 -11.68
N SER A 59 26.41 -0.09 -10.66
CA SER A 59 27.67 -0.85 -10.80
C SER A 59 27.43 -2.29 -11.22
N LEU A 60 26.44 -2.96 -10.61
CA LEU A 60 26.04 -4.32 -10.99
C LEU A 60 25.48 -4.36 -12.42
N PHE A 61 24.74 -3.33 -12.85
CA PHE A 61 24.25 -3.25 -14.23
C PHE A 61 25.37 -3.03 -15.23
N TYR A 62 26.41 -2.27 -14.89
CA TYR A 62 27.61 -2.12 -15.71
C TYR A 62 28.41 -3.41 -15.81
N LEU A 63 28.47 -4.22 -14.75
CA LEU A 63 29.02 -5.57 -14.82
C LEU A 63 28.24 -6.45 -15.80
N ALA A 64 26.90 -6.44 -15.72
CA ALA A 64 26.05 -7.18 -16.66
C ALA A 64 26.30 -6.74 -18.10
N ASN A 65 26.36 -5.42 -18.33
CA ASN A 65 26.67 -4.83 -19.62
C ASN A 65 28.01 -5.32 -20.18
N ASP A 66 29.07 -5.27 -19.38
CA ASP A 66 30.39 -5.68 -19.83
C ASP A 66 30.42 -7.18 -20.20
N ILE A 67 29.86 -8.04 -19.34
CA ILE A 67 29.76 -9.48 -19.57
C ILE A 67 28.98 -9.79 -20.86
N VAL A 68 27.78 -9.21 -21.03
CA VAL A 68 26.91 -9.51 -22.18
C VAL A 68 27.56 -9.05 -23.48
N GLN A 69 28.17 -7.85 -23.49
CA GLN A 69 28.84 -7.36 -24.69
C GLN A 69 30.07 -8.19 -25.07
N HIS A 70 30.90 -8.54 -24.10
CA HIS A 70 32.06 -9.40 -24.36
C HIS A 70 31.65 -10.83 -24.73
N ALA A 71 30.60 -11.38 -24.13
CA ALA A 71 30.03 -12.67 -24.51
C ALA A 71 29.55 -12.66 -25.97
N LYS A 72 28.83 -11.61 -26.40
CA LYS A 72 28.41 -11.42 -27.80
C LYS A 72 29.62 -11.38 -28.74
N ARG A 73 30.65 -10.58 -28.43
CA ARG A 73 31.89 -10.51 -29.24
C ARG A 73 32.59 -11.86 -29.36
N ARG A 74 32.59 -12.65 -28.28
CA ARG A 74 33.15 -14.02 -28.23
C ARG A 74 32.21 -15.09 -28.81
N LYS A 75 31.03 -14.70 -29.34
CA LYS A 75 29.98 -15.58 -29.89
C LYS A 75 29.47 -16.63 -28.90
N ILE A 76 29.42 -16.27 -27.62
CA ILE A 76 28.91 -17.10 -26.53
C ILE A 76 27.42 -16.80 -26.31
N LYS A 77 26.53 -17.62 -26.90
CA LYS A 77 25.08 -17.37 -26.88
C LYS A 77 24.44 -17.64 -25.53
N GLU A 78 24.95 -18.62 -24.80
CA GLU A 78 24.39 -19.09 -23.52
C GLU A 78 24.39 -17.98 -22.46
N PHE A 79 25.44 -17.14 -22.45
CA PHE A 79 25.45 -15.96 -21.59
C PHE A 79 24.38 -14.97 -22.05
N VAL A 80 24.39 -14.56 -23.32
CA VAL A 80 23.47 -13.55 -23.84
C VAL A 80 22.01 -13.94 -23.60
N GLU A 81 21.64 -15.18 -23.91
CA GLU A 81 20.28 -15.71 -23.72
C GLU A 81 19.92 -15.91 -22.24
N GLY A 82 20.87 -16.37 -21.42
CA GLY A 82 20.65 -16.57 -19.98
C GLY A 82 20.29 -15.28 -19.24
N TRP A 83 20.78 -14.13 -19.72
CA TRP A 83 20.48 -12.82 -19.14
C TRP A 83 19.04 -12.34 -19.40
N ASN A 84 18.36 -12.81 -20.47
CA ASN A 84 17.03 -12.34 -20.85
C ASN A 84 16.03 -12.37 -19.68
N LYS A 85 15.97 -13.50 -18.97
CA LYS A 85 15.02 -13.67 -17.86
C LYS A 85 15.34 -12.75 -16.70
N VAL A 86 16.61 -12.67 -16.28
CA VAL A 86 16.99 -11.87 -15.10
C VAL A 86 16.89 -10.37 -15.37
N LEU A 87 17.07 -9.92 -16.62
CA LEU A 87 16.92 -8.52 -16.99
C LEU A 87 15.48 -8.05 -16.82
N VAL A 88 14.50 -8.83 -17.29
CA VAL A 88 13.07 -8.54 -17.10
C VAL A 88 12.72 -8.40 -15.61
N PHE A 89 13.28 -9.25 -14.74
CA PHE A 89 13.09 -9.15 -13.29
C PHE A 89 13.86 -8.00 -12.63
N ALA A 90 14.95 -7.54 -13.23
CA ALA A 90 15.77 -6.45 -12.70
C ALA A 90 15.15 -5.08 -12.98
N MET A 91 14.55 -4.87 -14.16
CA MET A 91 14.03 -3.56 -14.58
C MET A 91 13.10 -2.87 -13.56
N PRO A 92 12.17 -3.56 -12.86
CA PRO A 92 11.32 -2.92 -11.85
C PRO A 92 12.08 -2.30 -10.68
N LEU A 93 13.24 -2.85 -10.32
CA LEU A 93 14.07 -2.37 -9.21
C LEU A 93 14.88 -1.11 -9.57
N VAL A 94 14.92 -0.75 -10.85
CA VAL A 94 15.63 0.42 -11.36
C VAL A 94 14.73 1.67 -11.32
N ARG A 95 13.41 1.48 -11.34
CA ARG A 95 12.40 2.54 -11.44
C ARG A 95 12.43 3.54 -10.28
N THR A 96 12.88 3.10 -9.10
CA THR A 96 12.78 3.87 -7.87
C THR A 96 13.69 5.11 -7.83
N ASP A 97 14.72 5.14 -8.68
CA ASP A 97 15.72 6.21 -8.71
C ASP A 97 15.86 6.75 -10.14
N PRO A 98 15.48 8.02 -10.40
CA PRO A 98 15.54 8.63 -11.73
C PRO A 98 16.95 8.61 -12.35
N GLU A 99 18.00 8.76 -11.54
CA GLU A 99 19.38 8.80 -12.04
C GLU A 99 19.85 7.41 -12.45
N VAL A 100 19.47 6.38 -11.68
CA VAL A 100 19.72 4.97 -12.03
C VAL A 100 18.97 4.62 -13.31
N CYS A 101 17.69 5.01 -13.41
CA CYS A 101 16.86 4.82 -14.61
C CYS A 101 17.52 5.39 -15.86
N ARG A 102 17.98 6.65 -15.80
CA ARG A 102 18.69 7.32 -16.90
C ARG A 102 19.95 6.56 -17.33
N LYS A 103 20.76 6.10 -16.36
CA LYS A 103 21.99 5.33 -16.64
C LYS A 103 21.68 3.96 -17.26
N VAL A 104 20.65 3.26 -16.79
CA VAL A 104 20.24 1.97 -17.35
C VAL A 104 19.66 2.12 -18.74
N LYS A 105 18.79 3.11 -19.00
CA LYS A 105 18.28 3.39 -20.35
C LYS A 105 19.40 3.69 -21.35
N ARG A 106 20.44 4.41 -20.94
CA ARG A 106 21.63 4.63 -21.78
C ARG A 106 22.29 3.30 -22.19
N VAL A 107 22.41 2.35 -21.26
CA VAL A 107 22.95 1.01 -21.56
C VAL A 107 22.05 0.23 -22.50
N LEU A 108 20.72 0.28 -22.29
CA LEU A 108 19.75 -0.36 -23.19
C LEU A 108 19.84 0.19 -24.61
N ASN A 109 20.00 1.51 -24.77
CA ASN A 109 20.22 2.12 -26.09
C ASN A 109 21.52 1.62 -26.75
N ILE A 110 22.61 1.48 -25.99
CA ILE A 110 23.87 0.90 -26.49
C ILE A 110 23.64 -0.56 -26.94
N TRP A 111 22.85 -1.34 -26.20
CA TRP A 111 22.52 -2.72 -26.60
C TRP A 111 21.70 -2.80 -27.87
N LYS A 112 20.80 -1.83 -28.09
CA LYS A 112 20.03 -1.67 -29.32
C LYS A 112 20.93 -1.31 -30.50
N GLU A 113 21.81 -0.32 -30.35
CA GLU A 113 22.77 0.11 -31.39
C GLU A 113 23.76 -1.00 -31.78
N ARG A 114 24.19 -1.82 -30.82
CA ARG A 114 25.15 -2.91 -31.04
C ARG A 114 24.51 -4.26 -31.35
N GLU A 115 23.18 -4.28 -31.54
CA GLU A 115 22.39 -5.50 -31.83
C GLU A 115 22.72 -6.66 -30.86
N ILE A 116 22.89 -6.32 -29.59
CA ILE A 116 23.11 -7.29 -28.52
C ILE A 116 21.84 -8.11 -28.33
N TYR A 117 20.70 -7.41 -28.27
CA TYR A 117 19.35 -7.96 -28.18
C TYR A 117 18.45 -7.36 -29.26
N GLU A 118 17.35 -8.06 -29.57
CA GLU A 118 16.34 -7.56 -30.49
C GLU A 118 15.66 -6.28 -29.98
N ALA A 119 15.34 -5.37 -30.90
CA ALA A 119 14.71 -4.09 -30.56
C ALA A 119 13.39 -4.25 -29.79
N ASN A 120 12.61 -5.30 -30.08
CA ASN A 120 11.36 -5.61 -29.37
C ASN A 120 11.61 -5.99 -27.91
N PHE A 121 12.68 -6.75 -27.63
CA PHE A 121 13.05 -7.10 -26.27
C PHE A 121 13.53 -5.86 -25.50
N ILE A 122 14.38 -5.03 -26.10
CA ILE A 122 14.83 -3.78 -25.48
C ILE A 122 13.65 -2.87 -25.16
N ARG A 123 12.72 -2.68 -26.11
CA ARG A 123 11.50 -1.91 -25.89
C ARG A 123 10.67 -2.46 -24.73
N SER A 124 10.54 -3.80 -24.63
CA SER A 124 9.83 -4.40 -23.50
C SER A 124 10.50 -4.12 -22.15
N LEU A 125 11.84 -4.01 -22.09
CA LEU A 125 12.55 -3.63 -20.88
C LEU A 125 12.34 -2.14 -20.54
N GLU A 126 12.36 -1.26 -21.55
CA GLU A 126 12.06 0.16 -21.41
C GLU A 126 10.62 0.39 -20.93
N ASP A 127 9.64 -0.30 -21.52
CA ASP A 127 8.24 -0.26 -21.09
C ASP A 127 8.09 -0.73 -19.64
N ILE A 128 8.87 -1.74 -19.21
CA ILE A 128 8.92 -2.12 -17.80
C ILE A 128 9.48 -0.95 -17.00
N ILE A 129 10.56 -0.28 -17.38
CA ILE A 129 11.06 0.87 -16.60
C ILE A 129 10.04 2.02 -16.54
N ASP A 130 9.32 2.27 -17.64
CA ASP A 130 8.37 3.38 -17.79
C ASP A 130 6.97 3.11 -17.24
N GLN A 131 6.67 1.86 -16.88
CA GLN A 131 5.47 1.54 -16.12
C GLN A 131 5.47 2.31 -14.80
N LYS A 132 4.54 3.28 -14.70
CA LYS A 132 4.23 4.04 -13.49
C LYS A 132 4.15 3.05 -12.32
N SER A 133 4.93 3.30 -11.26
CA SER A 133 4.90 2.42 -10.10
C SER A 133 3.46 2.35 -9.60
N GLU A 134 2.92 1.14 -9.51
CA GLU A 134 1.61 0.85 -8.91
C GLU A 134 1.53 1.27 -7.43
N SER A 135 2.62 1.83 -6.89
CA SER A 135 2.85 2.38 -5.55
C SER A 135 3.01 3.91 -5.56
N GLU A 136 2.17 4.67 -6.29
CA GLU A 136 2.09 6.11 -5.99
C GLU A 136 1.79 6.31 -4.50
N PRO A 137 2.53 7.19 -3.80
CA PRO A 137 2.30 7.49 -2.39
C PRO A 137 0.84 7.85 -2.17
N ILE A 138 0.24 7.27 -1.12
CA ILE A 138 -1.13 7.63 -0.74
C ILE A 138 -1.10 9.01 -0.10
N ASP A 139 -1.80 9.97 -0.69
CA ASP A 139 -2.16 11.19 0.01
C ASP A 139 -3.26 10.87 1.02
N PHE A 140 -2.84 10.54 2.24
CA PHE A 140 -3.76 10.15 3.30
C PHE A 140 -4.73 11.28 3.69
N GLU A 141 -4.33 12.55 3.61
CA GLU A 141 -5.18 13.65 4.09
C GLU A 141 -6.31 13.95 3.10
N GLU A 142 -6.05 13.85 1.81
CA GLU A 142 -7.11 13.96 0.79
C GLU A 142 -7.97 12.70 0.73
N SER A 143 -7.34 11.53 0.69
CA SER A 143 -8.04 10.25 0.51
C SER A 143 -8.98 9.90 1.67
N VAL A 144 -8.69 10.38 2.88
CA VAL A 144 -9.54 10.10 4.05
C VAL A 144 -10.91 10.78 3.96
N LYS A 145 -11.02 11.90 3.22
CA LYS A 145 -12.27 12.67 3.09
C LYS A 145 -13.35 11.89 2.36
N THR A 146 -12.95 11.08 1.39
CA THR A 146 -13.84 10.26 0.56
C THR A 146 -13.95 8.82 1.06
N TYR A 147 -13.21 8.43 2.10
CA TYR A 147 -13.20 7.05 2.60
C TYR A 147 -14.59 6.58 3.04
N ARG A 148 -14.96 5.36 2.60
CA ARG A 148 -16.20 4.66 2.98
C ARG A 148 -15.92 3.18 3.24
N PHE A 149 -16.41 2.66 4.37
CA PHE A 149 -16.28 1.24 4.69
C PHE A 149 -17.03 0.34 3.68
N SER A 150 -18.13 0.82 3.08
CA SER A 150 -18.86 0.08 2.04
C SER A 150 -18.01 -0.15 0.78
N GLU A 151 -17.12 0.78 0.44
CA GLU A 151 -16.16 0.62 -0.66
C GLU A 151 -15.15 -0.47 -0.34
N PHE A 152 -14.60 -0.46 0.89
CA PHE A 152 -13.71 -1.52 1.36
C PHE A 152 -14.40 -2.90 1.32
N ALA A 153 -15.61 -3.02 1.85
CA ALA A 153 -16.38 -4.26 1.83
C ALA A 153 -16.66 -4.76 0.40
N THR A 154 -17.03 -3.86 -0.50
CA THR A 154 -17.23 -4.16 -1.92
C THR A 154 -15.95 -4.66 -2.57
N GLN A 155 -14.81 -4.03 -2.25
CA GLN A 155 -13.51 -4.42 -2.80
C GLN A 155 -13.05 -5.78 -2.26
N CYS A 156 -13.32 -6.10 -0.98
CA CYS A 156 -13.10 -7.44 -0.42
C CYS A 156 -13.88 -8.50 -1.20
N ALA A 157 -15.16 -8.27 -1.49
CA ALA A 157 -15.98 -9.19 -2.27
C ALA A 157 -15.40 -9.39 -3.69
N LYS A 158 -14.94 -8.32 -4.34
CA LYS A 158 -14.27 -8.40 -5.65
C LYS A 158 -13.01 -9.26 -5.61
N VAL A 159 -12.16 -9.08 -4.59
CA VAL A 159 -10.94 -9.90 -4.40
C VAL A 159 -11.29 -11.38 -4.24
N VAL A 160 -12.35 -11.70 -3.51
CA VAL A 160 -12.82 -13.10 -3.39
C VAL A 160 -13.22 -13.65 -4.75
N SER A 161 -14.09 -12.94 -5.49
CA SER A 161 -14.55 -13.38 -6.80
C SER A 161 -13.42 -13.50 -7.83
N SER A 162 -12.45 -12.59 -7.85
CA SER A 162 -11.31 -12.67 -8.76
C SER A 162 -10.33 -13.78 -8.36
N SER A 163 -10.11 -14.02 -7.07
CA SER A 163 -9.31 -15.16 -6.58
C SER A 163 -9.92 -16.50 -6.98
N GLU A 164 -11.25 -16.64 -6.86
CA GLU A 164 -11.95 -17.84 -7.33
C GLU A 164 -11.82 -18.04 -8.85
N ARG A 165 -11.94 -16.97 -9.63
CA ARG A 165 -11.74 -17.03 -11.09
C ARG A 165 -10.34 -17.51 -11.44
N THR A 166 -9.32 -16.95 -10.79
CA THR A 166 -7.92 -17.37 -10.97
C THR A 166 -7.73 -18.84 -10.63
N GLU A 167 -8.30 -19.31 -9.53
CA GLU A 167 -8.18 -20.72 -9.13
C GLU A 167 -8.85 -21.66 -10.13
N ARG A 168 -10.03 -21.29 -10.67
CA ARG A 168 -10.68 -22.04 -11.75
C ARG A 168 -9.82 -22.06 -13.02
N ALA A 169 -9.28 -20.91 -13.42
CA ALA A 169 -8.42 -20.81 -14.61
C ALA A 169 -7.12 -21.61 -14.46
N LYS A 170 -6.54 -21.61 -13.25
CA LYS A 170 -5.36 -22.42 -12.91
C LYS A 170 -5.65 -23.91 -13.07
N LYS A 171 -6.75 -24.40 -12.47
CA LYS A 171 -7.15 -25.82 -12.60
C LYS A 171 -7.41 -26.22 -14.05
N ALA A 172 -8.07 -25.35 -14.81
CA ALA A 172 -8.31 -25.58 -16.24
C ALA A 172 -6.98 -25.69 -17.02
N PHE A 173 -6.01 -24.82 -16.73
CA PHE A 173 -4.69 -24.89 -17.32
C PHE A 173 -3.92 -26.16 -16.91
N GLU A 174 -3.90 -26.50 -15.62
CA GLU A 174 -3.22 -27.71 -15.12
C GLU A 174 -3.78 -29.00 -15.73
N ALA A 175 -5.08 -29.04 -15.99
CA ALA A 175 -5.73 -30.17 -16.66
C ALA A 175 -5.22 -30.42 -18.10
N THR A 176 -4.68 -29.38 -18.76
CA THR A 176 -4.15 -29.50 -20.12
C THR A 176 -2.79 -30.21 -20.21
N LYS A 177 -2.09 -30.37 -19.07
CA LYS A 177 -0.78 -31.06 -18.96
C LYS A 177 0.26 -30.55 -19.98
N LEU A 178 0.18 -29.29 -20.38
CA LEU A 178 1.10 -28.71 -21.36
C LEU A 178 2.54 -28.72 -20.84
N ASN A 179 3.45 -29.32 -21.61
CA ASN A 179 4.86 -29.32 -21.27
C ASN A 179 5.58 -28.09 -21.88
N PHE A 180 5.82 -27.09 -21.05
CA PHE A 180 6.51 -25.85 -21.44
C PHE A 180 7.87 -26.06 -22.11
N SER A 181 8.65 -27.07 -21.70
CA SER A 181 9.99 -27.29 -22.27
C SER A 181 9.95 -27.80 -23.71
N LYS A 182 8.80 -28.34 -24.14
CA LYS A 182 8.62 -28.94 -25.47
C LYS A 182 7.71 -28.12 -26.39
N VAL A 183 7.21 -26.96 -25.95
CA VAL A 183 6.26 -26.13 -26.72
C VAL A 183 6.77 -25.80 -28.12
N LEU A 184 8.05 -25.46 -28.26
CA LEU A 184 8.65 -25.14 -29.56
C LEU A 184 8.77 -26.38 -30.46
N GLU A 185 9.22 -27.51 -29.90
CA GLU A 185 9.32 -28.79 -30.62
C GLU A 185 7.95 -29.28 -31.10
N MET A 186 6.92 -29.16 -30.24
CA MET A 186 5.55 -29.51 -30.61
C MET A 186 5.04 -28.64 -31.75
N ARG A 187 5.29 -27.33 -31.69
CA ARG A 187 4.87 -26.38 -32.73
C ARG A 187 5.53 -26.68 -34.08
N GLU A 188 6.80 -27.04 -34.12
CA GLU A 188 7.49 -27.37 -35.38
C GLU A 188 6.88 -28.61 -36.05
N LYS A 189 6.52 -29.63 -35.25
CA LYS A 189 5.85 -30.84 -35.75
C LYS A 189 4.44 -30.60 -36.27
N PHE A 190 3.82 -29.45 -36.01
CA PHE A 190 2.49 -29.13 -36.55
C PHE A 190 2.47 -29.02 -38.07
N LYS A 191 3.62 -28.74 -38.70
CA LYS A 191 3.75 -28.73 -40.17
C LYS A 191 3.50 -30.12 -40.79
N GLU A 192 3.68 -31.19 -40.01
CA GLU A 192 3.47 -32.58 -40.43
C GLU A 192 2.03 -33.05 -40.20
N TYR A 193 1.23 -32.28 -39.46
CA TYR A 193 -0.14 -32.65 -39.12
C TYR A 193 -1.14 -31.99 -40.07
N LYS A 194 -2.26 -32.70 -40.33
CA LYS A 194 -3.35 -32.16 -41.14
C LYS A 194 -4.10 -31.05 -40.36
N PRO A 195 -4.68 -30.06 -41.03
CA PRO A 195 -5.61 -29.12 -40.39
C PRO A 195 -6.72 -29.88 -39.64
N GLY A 196 -7.01 -29.48 -38.41
CA GLY A 196 -8.01 -30.14 -37.56
C GLY A 196 -7.49 -31.33 -36.75
N ASP A 197 -6.19 -31.64 -36.79
CA ASP A 197 -5.60 -32.68 -35.94
C ASP A 197 -5.86 -32.41 -34.44
N PRO A 198 -6.35 -33.41 -33.67
CA PRO A 198 -6.62 -33.25 -32.25
C PRO A 198 -5.44 -32.70 -31.45
N ARG A 199 -4.20 -33.05 -31.81
CA ARG A 199 -2.98 -32.57 -31.13
C ARG A 199 -2.78 -31.06 -31.29
N ILE A 200 -3.11 -30.53 -32.47
CA ILE A 200 -3.07 -29.09 -32.73
C ILE A 200 -4.15 -28.39 -31.90
N THR A 201 -5.37 -28.95 -31.91
CA THR A 201 -6.52 -28.41 -31.16
C THR A 201 -6.26 -28.39 -29.65
N GLU A 202 -5.76 -29.49 -29.09
CA GLU A 202 -5.39 -29.61 -27.66
C GLU A 202 -4.29 -28.61 -27.27
N PHE A 203 -3.28 -28.41 -28.12
CA PHE A 203 -2.24 -27.41 -27.88
C PHE A 203 -2.82 -26.00 -27.82
N TYR A 204 -3.66 -25.62 -28.79
CA TYR A 204 -4.28 -24.29 -28.78
C TYR A 204 -5.24 -24.11 -27.60
N ALA A 205 -5.96 -25.16 -27.19
CA ALA A 205 -6.75 -25.15 -25.96
C ALA A 205 -5.88 -24.91 -24.72
N SER A 206 -4.71 -25.54 -24.66
CA SER A 206 -3.72 -25.34 -23.59
C SER A 206 -3.18 -23.91 -23.53
N VAL A 207 -2.82 -23.35 -24.69
CA VAL A 207 -2.35 -21.95 -24.81
C VAL A 207 -3.47 -20.98 -24.42
N SER A 208 -4.72 -21.26 -24.80
CA SER A 208 -5.88 -20.47 -24.42
C SER A 208 -6.10 -20.49 -22.91
N ALA A 209 -6.07 -21.67 -22.28
CA ALA A 209 -6.20 -21.83 -20.84
C ALA A 209 -5.09 -21.10 -20.07
N LEU A 210 -3.84 -21.16 -20.56
CA LEU A 210 -2.73 -20.40 -19.98
C LEU A 210 -2.95 -18.88 -20.07
N ARG A 211 -3.41 -18.40 -21.23
CA ARG A 211 -3.70 -16.98 -21.43
C ARG A 211 -4.79 -16.50 -20.47
N GLU A 212 -5.84 -17.29 -20.29
CA GLU A 212 -6.93 -16.99 -19.36
C GLU A 212 -6.43 -16.97 -17.90
N TYR A 213 -5.61 -17.94 -17.52
CA TYR A 213 -4.99 -17.96 -16.19
C TYR A 213 -4.11 -16.73 -15.94
N CYS A 214 -3.25 -16.37 -16.89
CA CYS A 214 -2.43 -15.16 -16.79
C CYS A 214 -3.27 -13.87 -16.74
N SER A 215 -4.38 -13.81 -17.48
CA SER A 215 -5.32 -12.67 -17.45
C SER A 215 -6.00 -12.54 -16.09
N SER A 216 -6.54 -13.66 -15.57
CA SER A 216 -7.19 -13.73 -14.26
C SER A 216 -6.23 -13.36 -13.13
N LEU A 217 -4.99 -13.88 -13.15
CA LEU A 217 -3.94 -13.52 -12.20
C LEU A 217 -3.64 -12.02 -12.17
N LYS A 218 -3.57 -11.38 -13.34
CA LYS A 218 -3.33 -9.92 -13.43
C LYS A 218 -4.51 -9.15 -12.81
N SER A 219 -5.73 -9.54 -13.12
CA SER A 219 -6.93 -8.92 -12.54
C SER A 219 -6.99 -9.07 -11.02
N GLU A 220 -6.72 -10.27 -10.49
CA GLU A 220 -6.70 -10.54 -9.06
C GLU A 220 -5.62 -9.73 -8.34
N ARG A 221 -4.41 -9.62 -8.94
CA ARG A 221 -3.35 -8.77 -8.41
C ARG A 221 -3.82 -7.32 -8.27
N GLU A 222 -4.44 -6.77 -9.31
CA GLU A 222 -4.94 -5.39 -9.25
C GLU A 222 -6.03 -5.20 -8.19
N ASP A 223 -6.95 -6.15 -8.07
CA ASP A 223 -8.00 -6.10 -7.05
C ASP A 223 -7.41 -6.13 -5.63
N LYS A 224 -6.38 -6.94 -5.39
CA LYS A 224 -5.67 -7.00 -4.11
C LYS A 224 -4.93 -5.70 -3.81
N LEU A 225 -4.27 -5.10 -4.81
CA LEU A 225 -3.57 -3.82 -4.63
C LEU A 225 -4.53 -2.68 -4.32
N ARG A 226 -5.69 -2.64 -4.99
CA ARG A 226 -6.77 -1.69 -4.65
C ARG A 226 -7.27 -1.91 -3.22
N MET A 227 -7.48 -3.16 -2.81
CA MET A 227 -7.91 -3.49 -1.45
C MET A 227 -6.89 -3.03 -0.39
N ILE A 228 -5.60 -3.27 -0.62
CA ILE A 228 -4.52 -2.82 0.26
C ILE A 228 -4.55 -1.30 0.42
N ARG A 229 -4.65 -0.55 -0.69
CA ARG A 229 -4.74 0.92 -0.64
C ARG A 229 -5.92 1.40 0.20
N ILE A 230 -7.11 0.84 -0.02
CA ILE A 230 -8.31 1.21 0.76
C ILE A 230 -8.14 0.85 2.24
N ALA A 231 -7.52 -0.31 2.54
CA ALA A 231 -7.24 -0.73 3.91
C ALA A 231 -6.26 0.20 4.62
N GLU A 232 -5.21 0.67 3.94
CA GLU A 232 -4.25 1.63 4.48
C GLU A 232 -4.92 2.98 4.79
N ILE A 233 -5.74 3.49 3.88
CA ILE A 233 -6.54 4.70 4.09
C ILE A 233 -7.50 4.51 5.27
N GLY A 234 -8.19 3.37 5.35
CA GLY A 234 -9.10 3.04 6.43
C GLY A 234 -8.39 2.96 7.79
N ASN A 235 -7.19 2.37 7.83
CA ASN A 235 -6.38 2.32 9.04
C ASN A 235 -5.99 3.73 9.53
N TYR A 236 -5.62 4.62 8.61
CA TYR A 236 -5.37 6.03 8.92
C TYR A 236 -6.64 6.73 9.45
N PHE A 237 -7.78 6.57 8.77
CA PHE A 237 -9.07 7.12 9.17
C PHE A 237 -9.44 6.71 10.60
N TYR A 238 -9.50 5.41 10.89
CA TYR A 238 -9.92 4.94 12.22
C TYR A 238 -8.91 5.28 13.31
N SER A 239 -7.61 5.35 12.98
CA SER A 239 -6.59 5.81 13.92
C SER A 239 -6.81 7.27 14.31
N ARG A 240 -7.15 8.14 13.35
CA ARG A 240 -7.48 9.55 13.59
C ARG A 240 -8.76 9.69 14.40
N THR A 241 -9.86 9.06 13.96
CA THR A 241 -11.16 9.11 14.64
C THR A 241 -11.07 8.60 16.08
N ARG A 242 -10.26 7.55 16.33
CA ARG A 242 -10.02 7.05 17.69
C ARG A 242 -9.32 8.07 18.58
N ARG A 243 -8.37 8.86 18.05
CA ARG A 243 -7.72 9.94 18.82
C ARG A 243 -8.72 11.04 19.16
N GLU A 244 -9.52 11.46 18.20
CA GLU A 244 -10.56 12.47 18.38
C GLU A 244 -11.59 12.02 19.42
N ALA A 245 -12.09 10.78 19.32
CA ALA A 245 -13.01 10.19 20.28
C ALA A 245 -12.44 10.18 21.71
N LYS A 246 -11.15 9.87 21.90
CA LYS A 246 -10.50 9.91 23.22
C LYS A 246 -10.50 11.31 23.83
N VAL A 247 -10.28 12.34 23.02
CA VAL A 247 -10.33 13.74 23.47
C VAL A 247 -11.74 14.08 23.93
N VAL A 248 -12.76 13.71 23.16
CA VAL A 248 -14.17 13.91 23.50
C VAL A 248 -14.53 13.17 24.79
N THR A 249 -14.19 11.88 24.92
CA THR A 249 -14.44 11.10 26.15
C THR A 249 -13.80 11.76 27.37
N LYS A 250 -12.57 12.28 27.25
CA LYS A 250 -11.91 12.99 28.33
C LYS A 250 -12.66 14.28 28.72
N ALA A 251 -13.15 15.04 27.75
CA ALA A 251 -13.94 16.25 28.00
C ALA A 251 -15.25 15.92 28.73
N TYR A 252 -15.99 14.89 28.28
CA TYR A 252 -17.22 14.45 28.95
C TYR A 252 -16.98 13.91 30.36
N LYS A 253 -15.89 13.16 30.59
CA LYS A 253 -15.52 12.70 31.93
C LYS A 253 -15.19 13.86 32.87
N ASN A 254 -14.48 14.87 32.38
CA ASN A 254 -14.20 16.08 33.16
C ASN A 254 -15.48 16.86 33.49
N PHE A 255 -16.43 16.91 32.54
CA PHE A 255 -17.73 17.52 32.74
C PHE A 255 -18.57 16.76 33.77
N GLU A 256 -18.60 15.43 33.71
CA GLU A 256 -19.24 14.56 34.70
C GLU A 256 -18.71 14.83 36.12
N ASN A 257 -17.39 14.91 36.27
CA ASN A 257 -16.78 15.21 37.57
C ASN A 257 -17.21 16.59 38.09
N ARG A 258 -17.24 17.61 37.23
CA ARG A 258 -17.73 18.94 37.61
C ARG A 258 -19.19 18.94 38.03
N LEU A 259 -20.03 18.15 37.36
CA LEU A 259 -21.43 18.00 37.76
C LEU A 259 -21.57 17.35 39.13
N LYS A 260 -20.74 16.35 39.45
CA LYS A 260 -20.68 15.73 40.78
C LYS A 260 -20.25 16.75 41.84
N ASP A 261 -19.20 17.53 41.58
CA ASP A 261 -18.74 18.58 42.50
C ASP A 261 -19.84 19.63 42.76
N ILE A 262 -20.60 20.02 41.73
CA ILE A 262 -21.71 20.96 41.88
C ILE A 262 -22.85 20.31 42.68
N HIS A 263 -23.19 19.05 42.38
CA HIS A 263 -24.24 18.33 43.08
C HIS A 263 -23.94 18.19 44.58
N GLU A 264 -22.70 17.81 44.94
CA GLU A 264 -22.24 17.74 46.33
C GLU A 264 -22.36 19.08 47.04
N LYS A 265 -21.94 20.18 46.38
CA LYS A 265 -22.06 21.54 46.93
C LYS A 265 -23.51 21.97 47.13
N VAL A 266 -24.42 21.59 46.23
CA VAL A 266 -25.85 21.90 46.37
C VAL A 266 -26.44 21.17 47.57
N MET A 267 -26.13 19.88 47.72
CA MET A 267 -26.57 19.05 48.86
C MET A 267 -26.02 19.57 50.19
N GLU A 268 -24.76 20.03 50.24
CA GLU A 268 -24.18 20.67 51.44
C GLU A 268 -24.90 21.98 51.80
N CYS A 269 -25.24 22.79 50.79
CA CYS A 269 -25.97 24.05 51.01
C CYS A 269 -27.40 23.81 51.52
N GLU A 270 -28.06 22.72 51.11
CA GLU A 270 -29.45 22.40 51.46
C GLU A 270 -29.68 22.35 52.97
N GLY A 271 -28.72 21.84 53.76
CA GLY A 271 -28.79 21.80 55.23
C GLY A 271 -28.49 23.14 55.93
N THR A 272 -27.97 24.13 55.22
CA THR A 272 -27.68 25.48 55.73
C THR A 272 -28.70 26.53 55.29
N LEU A 273 -29.67 26.14 54.47
CA LEU A 273 -30.74 27.05 54.08
C LEU A 273 -31.58 27.38 55.32
N PRO A 274 -31.80 28.67 55.62
CA PRO A 274 -32.68 29.05 56.71
C PRO A 274 -34.07 28.46 56.46
N SER A 275 -34.70 27.94 57.53
CA SER A 275 -36.10 27.52 57.47
C SER A 275 -36.94 28.63 56.83
N PRO A 276 -37.94 28.32 55.99
CA PRO A 276 -38.79 29.35 55.41
C PRO A 276 -39.27 30.27 56.53
N VAL A 277 -39.04 31.58 56.37
CA VAL A 277 -39.52 32.56 57.34
C VAL A 277 -41.00 32.25 57.59
N PRO A 278 -41.45 32.08 58.85
CA PRO A 278 -42.85 31.80 59.13
C PRO A 278 -43.70 32.84 58.41
N SER A 279 -44.74 32.40 57.70
CA SER A 279 -45.66 33.32 57.03
C SER A 279 -46.07 34.43 58.01
N PRO A 280 -46.04 35.70 57.59
CA PRO A 280 -46.32 36.81 58.51
C PRO A 280 -47.71 36.62 59.13
N GLU A 281 -47.86 37.04 60.39
CA GLU A 281 -49.15 36.96 61.09
C GLU A 281 -50.25 37.62 60.24
N PRO A 282 -51.51 37.13 60.29
CA PRO A 282 -52.58 37.54 59.37
C PRO A 282 -52.90 39.05 59.35
N ASN A 283 -52.36 39.83 60.30
CA ASN A 283 -52.57 41.26 60.44
C ASN A 283 -51.32 42.11 60.11
N ALA A 284 -50.27 41.52 59.56
CA ALA A 284 -49.14 42.30 59.04
C ALA A 284 -49.62 43.16 57.86
N PRO A 285 -49.40 44.49 57.87
CA PRO A 285 -49.82 45.34 56.76
C PRO A 285 -49.10 44.91 55.48
N SER A 286 -49.84 44.87 54.37
CA SER A 286 -49.30 44.54 53.05
C SER A 286 -48.09 45.42 52.73
N PRO A 287 -47.01 44.88 52.15
CA PRO A 287 -45.86 45.68 51.76
C PRO A 287 -46.31 46.76 50.78
N VAL A 288 -45.99 48.01 51.07
CA VAL A 288 -46.13 49.11 50.12
C VAL A 288 -45.03 48.92 49.07
N ASP A 289 -45.39 49.01 47.78
CA ASP A 289 -44.44 48.96 46.66
C ASP A 289 -43.30 49.96 46.89
N SER A 290 -42.21 49.45 47.44
CA SER A 290 -40.90 50.10 47.42
C SER A 290 -40.17 49.44 46.28
N GLU A 291 -39.60 50.26 45.38
CA GLU A 291 -38.90 49.84 44.18
C GLU A 291 -38.04 48.59 44.44
N PRO A 292 -38.01 47.61 43.51
CA PRO A 292 -37.19 46.44 43.69
C PRO A 292 -35.72 46.89 43.76
N GLU A 293 -35.16 46.91 44.97
CA GLU A 293 -33.70 46.83 45.10
C GLU A 293 -33.30 45.54 44.39
N GLU A 294 -32.59 45.70 43.26
CA GLU A 294 -31.95 44.60 42.55
C GLU A 294 -30.96 43.94 43.51
N VAL A 295 -31.43 42.96 44.29
CA VAL A 295 -30.53 42.06 44.99
C VAL A 295 -29.84 41.26 43.87
N PRO A 296 -28.52 41.40 43.67
CA PRO A 296 -27.88 40.82 42.52
C PRO A 296 -27.65 39.34 42.83
N VAL A 297 -28.67 38.50 42.59
CA VAL A 297 -28.58 37.03 42.65
C VAL A 297 -27.52 36.52 41.65
N LYS A 298 -27.20 37.31 40.62
CA LYS A 298 -26.07 37.07 39.72
C LYS A 298 -24.69 37.15 40.40
N SER A 299 -24.53 37.89 41.50
CA SER A 299 -23.20 38.13 42.11
C SER A 299 -22.70 36.98 43.00
N VAL A 300 -23.60 36.23 43.64
CA VAL A 300 -23.21 35.15 44.58
C VAL A 300 -22.83 33.86 43.84
N ILE A 301 -23.47 33.59 42.70
CA ILE A 301 -23.16 32.40 41.88
C ILE A 301 -21.98 32.67 40.94
N ALA A 302 -21.85 33.89 40.38
CA ALA A 302 -20.74 34.25 39.50
C ALA A 302 -19.39 34.38 40.24
N SER A 303 -19.38 34.82 41.50
CA SER A 303 -18.15 34.97 42.28
C SER A 303 -17.54 33.63 42.75
N LYS A 304 -18.34 32.55 42.83
CA LYS A 304 -17.86 31.21 43.21
C LYS A 304 -17.51 30.29 42.03
N PHE A 305 -18.00 30.57 40.83
CA PHE A 305 -17.77 29.74 39.63
C PHE A 305 -17.09 30.55 38.52
N GLY A 306 -15.83 30.93 38.74
CA GLY A 306 -14.98 31.49 37.69
C GLY A 306 -14.66 30.46 36.60
N GLY A 307 -15.16 30.66 35.38
CA GLY A 307 -14.80 29.82 34.24
C GLY A 307 -15.59 30.14 32.95
N ASN A 308 -15.01 31.01 32.13
CA ASN A 308 -15.50 31.47 30.82
C ASN A 308 -16.07 30.39 29.88
N GLY A 309 -17.17 30.73 29.21
CA GLY A 309 -17.25 30.62 27.74
C GLY A 309 -18.08 29.50 27.11
N MET A 310 -18.41 28.40 27.82
CA MET A 310 -19.05 27.24 27.17
C MET A 310 -20.45 26.87 27.69
N LEU A 311 -20.94 27.54 28.74
CA LEU A 311 -22.28 27.30 29.30
C LEU A 311 -23.40 27.98 28.49
N SER A 312 -23.10 29.03 27.74
CA SER A 312 -24.08 29.71 26.88
C SER A 312 -24.60 28.86 25.73
N SER A 313 -23.85 27.83 25.30
CA SER A 313 -24.20 27.05 24.11
C SER A 313 -24.96 25.75 24.43
N VAL A 314 -25.05 25.36 25.69
CA VAL A 314 -25.74 24.12 26.12
C VAL A 314 -27.19 24.40 26.53
N VAL A 315 -27.48 25.61 27.05
CA VAL A 315 -28.85 26.02 27.40
C VAL A 315 -29.74 26.16 26.15
N SER A 316 -29.16 26.48 25.00
CA SER A 316 -29.88 26.62 23.73
C SER A 316 -30.21 25.29 23.02
N VAL A 317 -29.60 24.17 23.43
CA VAL A 317 -29.86 22.85 22.84
C VAL A 317 -30.99 22.10 23.59
N VAL A 318 -31.21 22.41 24.87
CA VAL A 318 -32.24 21.74 25.69
C VAL A 318 -33.65 22.34 25.51
N GLN A 319 -33.78 23.53 24.90
CA GLN A 319 -35.08 24.16 24.63
C GLN A 319 -35.75 23.76 23.29
N LYS A 320 -35.21 22.78 22.55
CA LYS A 320 -35.76 22.35 21.25
C LYS A 320 -36.12 20.86 21.16
N GLU A 321 -36.82 20.33 22.16
CA GLU A 321 -37.66 19.15 21.97
C GLU A 321 -39.13 19.50 22.24
N PRO A 322 -40.01 19.51 21.22
CA PRO A 322 -41.44 19.56 21.47
C PRO A 322 -41.90 18.19 21.97
N TYR A 323 -42.52 18.20 23.14
CA TYR A 323 -43.30 17.10 23.71
C TYR A 323 -44.28 16.53 22.65
N SER A 324 -43.94 15.37 22.09
CA SER A 324 -44.90 14.53 21.37
C SER A 324 -45.71 13.75 22.42
N SER A 325 -46.87 14.29 22.77
CA SER A 325 -47.90 13.60 23.56
C SER A 325 -48.26 12.25 22.94
N ARG A 326 -48.00 11.16 23.69
CA ARG A 326 -48.71 9.90 23.53
C ARG A 326 -50.19 10.16 23.84
N ARG A 327 -51.07 9.94 22.85
CA ARG A 327 -52.49 9.65 23.11
C ARG A 327 -52.79 8.25 22.59
N SER A 328 -53.24 7.43 23.53
CA SER A 328 -53.97 6.19 23.35
C SER A 328 -55.26 6.42 22.57
N VAL A 329 -55.53 5.56 21.58
CA VAL A 329 -56.69 4.64 21.47
C VAL A 329 -56.21 3.41 20.73
#